data_AF-A0A1X0N8X3-F1
#
_entry.id   AF-A0A1X0N8X3-F1
#
_cell.length_a   1.000
_cell.length_b   1.000
_cell.length_c   1.000
_cell.angle_alpha   90.00
_cell.angle_beta   90.00
_cell.angle_gamma   90.00
#
_symmetry.space_group_name_H-M   'P 1'
#
loop_
_entity.id
_entity.type
_entity.pdbx_description
1 polymer ?
#
loop_
_entity_poly.entity_id
_entity_poly.type
_entity_poly.pdbx_seq_one_letter_code
_entity_poly.pdbx_strand_id
1 'polypeptide(L)'
;VGGALGIFCYLSGNVKFAEYLLIPYVPGAGELIVFSGALIGAGLGFLWFNTYPAQVFMGDVGALALGAALGTMAVIVRQEIVLFIMGGVFVMETLSVVIQVASFKLTGRRVFRMAPIHHHFELKGWPEPRVIVRFWIITVILVLIGLATLKLR
;
A
#
# COMPACT_ATOMS: atom_id res chain seq x y z
N VAL A 1 4.56 1.94 2.31
CA VAL A 1 3.50 2.87 1.86
C VAL A 1 3.22 3.96 2.89
N GLY A 2 2.76 3.64 4.10
CA GLY A 2 2.43 4.64 5.14
C GLY A 2 3.53 5.67 5.41
N GLY A 3 4.78 5.24 5.59
CA GLY A 3 5.91 6.17 5.78
C GLY A 3 6.17 7.09 4.59
N ALA A 4 6.04 6.58 3.36
CA ALA A 4 6.17 7.42 2.17
C ALA A 4 5.06 8.48 2.10
N LEU A 5 3.80 8.10 2.39
CA LEU A 5 2.72 9.08 2.54
C LEU A 5 3.00 10.08 3.68
N GLY A 6 3.60 9.65 4.79
CA GLY A 6 4.04 10.54 5.86
C GLY A 6 5.02 11.61 5.39
N ILE A 7 5.94 11.26 4.47
CA ILE A 7 6.84 12.23 3.82
C ILE A 7 6.03 13.23 2.98
N PHE A 8 5.07 12.78 2.17
CA PHE A 8 4.19 13.68 1.41
C PHE A 8 3.41 14.63 2.34
N CYS A 9 2.86 14.11 3.44
CA CYS A 9 2.17 14.91 4.47
C CYS A 9 3.06 16.00 5.06
N TYR A 10 4.29 15.66 5.44
CA TYR A 10 5.25 16.62 5.97
C TYR A 10 5.61 17.72 4.96
N LEU A 11 5.90 17.32 3.72
CA LEU A 11 6.27 18.26 2.66
C LEU A 11 5.11 19.20 2.29
N SER A 12 3.88 18.67 2.14
CA SER A 12 2.68 19.47 1.88
C SER A 12 2.31 20.39 3.06
N GLY A 13 2.69 20.02 4.29
CA GLY A 13 2.48 20.84 5.48
C GLY A 13 3.49 21.97 5.67
N ASN A 14 4.53 22.07 4.84
CA ASN A 14 5.56 23.09 4.94
C ASN A 14 5.54 24.00 3.70
N VAL A 15 5.26 25.29 3.90
CA VAL A 15 5.12 26.27 2.80
C VAL A 15 6.33 26.28 1.87
N LYS A 16 7.55 26.25 2.41
CA LYS A 16 8.79 26.33 1.60
C LYS A 16 8.98 25.09 0.72
N PHE A 17 8.72 23.90 1.28
CA PHE A 17 8.83 22.66 0.51
C PHE A 17 7.68 22.50 -0.48
N ALA A 18 6.48 22.91 -0.10
CA ALA A 18 5.32 22.86 -0.98
C ALA A 18 5.53 23.73 -2.23
N GLU A 19 6.03 24.94 -2.04
CA GLU A 19 6.40 25.85 -3.13
C GLU A 19 7.55 25.29 -3.99
N TYR A 20 8.63 24.80 -3.36
CA TYR A 20 9.80 24.27 -4.08
C TYR A 20 9.49 23.00 -4.90
N LEU A 21 8.63 22.12 -4.40
CA LEU A 21 8.28 20.85 -5.06
C LEU A 21 7.03 20.95 -5.93
N LEU A 22 6.43 22.14 -6.04
CA LEU A 22 5.19 22.37 -6.77
C LEU A 22 4.06 21.40 -6.33
N ILE A 23 3.94 21.20 -5.02
CA ILE A 23 2.87 20.39 -4.42
C ILE A 23 1.88 21.30 -3.67
N PRO A 24 0.59 20.93 -3.59
CA PRO A 24 -0.38 21.71 -2.85
C PRO A 24 0.03 21.88 -1.39
N TYR A 25 0.06 23.13 -0.93
CA TYR A 25 0.22 23.43 0.49
C TYR A 25 -1.10 23.13 1.22
N VAL A 26 -1.01 22.32 2.28
CA VAL A 26 -2.16 21.94 3.11
C VAL A 26 -1.82 22.25 4.56
N PRO A 27 -2.40 23.32 5.14
CA PRO A 27 -2.15 23.71 6.52
C PRO A 27 -2.42 22.55 7.49
N GLY A 28 -1.48 22.28 8.39
CA GLY A 28 -1.62 21.23 9.41
C GLY A 28 -1.43 19.79 8.91
N ALA A 29 -1.29 19.55 7.59
CA ALA A 29 -1.07 18.20 7.06
C ALA A 29 0.25 17.58 7.56
N GLY A 30 1.22 18.40 7.95
CA GLY A 30 2.50 17.95 8.50
C GLY A 30 2.36 17.08 9.75
N GLU A 31 1.35 17.33 10.58
CA GLU A 31 1.10 16.56 11.82
C GLU A 31 0.79 15.08 11.54
N LEU A 32 0.31 14.76 10.34
CA LEU A 32 0.05 13.38 9.93
C LEU A 32 1.33 12.53 9.85
N ILE A 33 2.52 13.14 9.84
CA ILE A 33 3.78 12.39 9.94
C ILE A 33 3.92 11.68 11.29
N VAL A 34 3.38 12.25 12.38
CA VAL A 34 3.38 11.62 13.71
C VAL A 34 2.48 10.39 13.69
N PHE A 35 1.28 10.52 13.12
CA PHE A 35 0.36 9.41 12.93
C PHE A 35 0.95 8.32 12.03
N SER A 36 1.59 8.70 10.93
CA SER A 36 2.30 7.77 10.04
C SER A 36 3.44 7.04 10.75
N GLY A 37 4.23 7.75 11.57
CA GLY A 37 5.28 7.15 12.40
C GLY A 37 4.72 6.11 13.38
N ALA A 38 3.61 6.42 14.05
CA ALA A 38 2.91 5.46 14.91
C ALA A 38 2.41 4.24 14.13
N LEU A 39 1.86 4.44 12.92
CA LEU A 39 1.41 3.38 12.03
C LEU A 39 2.55 2.42 11.65
N ILE A 40 3.72 2.97 11.31
CA ILE A 40 4.91 2.18 10.98
C ILE A 40 5.40 1.42 12.21
N GLY A 41 5.50 2.09 13.37
CA GLY A 41 5.95 1.45 14.62
C GLY A 41 5.03 0.30 15.02
N ALA A 42 3.72 0.52 15.00
CA ALA A 42 2.73 -0.53 15.25
C ALA A 42 2.81 -1.65 14.20
N GLY A 43 2.99 -1.32 12.93
CA GLY A 43 3.14 -2.30 11.84
C GLY A 43 4.38 -3.17 11.99
N LEU A 44 5.53 -2.60 12.38
CA LEU A 44 6.76 -3.34 12.66
C LEU A 44 6.61 -4.23 13.90
N GLY A 45 6.00 -3.71 14.97
CA GLY A 45 5.68 -4.49 16.17
C GLY A 45 4.73 -5.65 15.87
N PHE A 46 3.69 -5.44 15.06
CA PHE A 46 2.79 -6.49 14.60
C PHE A 46 3.54 -7.53 13.75
N LEU A 47 4.37 -7.07 12.82
CA LEU A 47 5.12 -7.95 11.92
C LEU A 47 6.03 -8.91 12.69
N TRP A 48 6.62 -8.49 13.81
CA TRP A 48 7.41 -9.36 14.70
C TRP A 48 6.67 -10.65 15.10
N PHE A 49 5.36 -10.58 15.33
CA PHE A 49 4.52 -11.72 15.70
C PHE A 49 3.80 -12.35 14.50
N ASN A 50 3.73 -11.65 13.37
CA ASN A 50 3.00 -12.07 12.18
C ASN A 50 3.89 -12.68 11.08
N THR A 51 5.21 -12.49 11.12
CA THR A 51 6.12 -13.18 10.18
C THR A 51 5.98 -14.69 10.28
N TYR A 52 6.08 -15.37 9.13
CA TYR A 52 5.90 -16.82 9.03
C TYR A 52 6.84 -17.59 9.98
N PRO A 53 6.34 -18.56 10.77
CA PRO A 53 4.92 -18.92 10.96
C PRO A 53 4.20 -17.92 11.90
N ALA A 54 3.05 -17.41 11.46
CA ALA A 54 2.33 -16.34 12.17
C ALA A 54 1.75 -16.80 13.52
N GLN A 55 1.92 -15.99 14.55
CA GLN A 55 1.35 -16.19 15.89
C GLN A 55 0.07 -15.38 16.10
N VAL A 56 -0.03 -14.22 15.44
CA VAL A 56 -1.16 -13.30 15.50
C VAL A 56 -1.60 -12.95 14.09
N PHE A 57 -2.92 -12.98 13.84
CA PHE A 57 -3.51 -12.54 12.57
C PHE A 57 -4.05 -11.12 12.70
N MET A 58 -3.94 -10.34 11.62
CA MET A 58 -4.38 -8.94 11.60
C MET A 58 -5.89 -8.80 11.75
N GLY A 59 -6.65 -9.70 11.13
CA GLY A 59 -8.11 -9.62 11.04
C GLY A 59 -8.62 -8.39 10.29
N ASP A 60 -9.95 -8.29 10.18
CA ASP A 60 -10.60 -7.19 9.45
C ASP A 60 -10.42 -5.84 10.16
N VAL A 61 -10.30 -5.85 11.49
CA VAL A 61 -10.08 -4.65 12.30
C VAL A 61 -8.79 -3.95 11.88
N GLY A 62 -7.69 -4.70 11.74
CA GLY A 62 -6.42 -4.13 11.31
C GLY A 62 -6.41 -3.79 9.81
N ALA A 63 -6.89 -4.72 8.97
CA ALA A 63 -6.82 -4.54 7.51
C ALA A 63 -7.65 -3.35 7.02
N LEU A 64 -8.90 -3.20 7.49
CA LEU A 64 -9.77 -2.10 7.11
C LEU A 64 -9.28 -0.76 7.69
N ALA A 65 -8.81 -0.75 8.94
CA ALA A 65 -8.27 0.45 9.56
C ALA A 65 -7.02 0.96 8.83
N LEU A 66 -6.08 0.07 8.46
CA LEU A 66 -4.89 0.45 7.69
C LEU A 66 -5.27 0.98 6.30
N GLY A 67 -6.18 0.31 5.60
CA GLY A 67 -6.66 0.76 4.29
C GLY A 67 -7.29 2.14 4.35
N ALA A 68 -8.21 2.36 5.31
CA ALA A 68 -8.87 3.64 5.51
C ALA A 68 -7.88 4.75 5.91
N ALA A 69 -6.92 4.45 6.79
CA ALA A 69 -5.89 5.39 7.22
C ALA A 69 -5.02 5.87 6.03
N LEU A 70 -4.51 4.92 5.22
CA LEU A 70 -3.69 5.25 4.06
C LEU A 70 -4.48 6.04 3.00
N GLY A 71 -5.73 5.63 2.73
CA GLY A 71 -6.61 6.34 1.78
C GLY A 71 -6.91 7.77 2.24
N THR A 72 -7.25 7.95 3.52
CA THR A 72 -7.54 9.26 4.11
C THR A 72 -6.32 10.18 4.01
N MET A 73 -5.13 9.69 4.38
CA MET A 73 -3.89 10.46 4.26
C MET A 73 -3.66 10.91 2.82
N ALA A 74 -3.80 10.00 1.85
CA ALA A 74 -3.58 10.31 0.43
C ALA A 74 -4.56 11.38 -0.11
N VAL A 75 -5.83 11.34 0.31
CA VAL A 75 -6.83 12.36 -0.06
C VAL A 75 -6.49 13.72 0.54
N ILE A 76 -6.08 13.76 1.82
CA ILE A 76 -5.70 15.03 2.49
C ILE A 76 -4.57 15.74 1.72
N VAL A 77 -3.55 15.00 1.28
CA VAL A 77 -2.41 15.59 0.56
C VAL A 77 -2.57 15.61 -0.96
N ARG A 78 -3.71 15.16 -1.49
CA ARG A 78 -4.00 15.06 -2.93
C ARG A 78 -2.97 14.22 -3.71
N GLN A 79 -2.62 13.06 -3.15
CA GLN A 79 -1.66 12.10 -3.73
C GLN A 79 -2.32 10.74 -3.97
N GLU A 80 -3.53 10.73 -4.49
CA GLU A 80 -4.33 9.53 -4.74
C GLU A 80 -3.70 8.64 -5.82
N ILE A 81 -3.23 9.25 -6.90
CA ILE A 81 -2.52 8.55 -7.99
C ILE A 81 -1.20 7.97 -7.47
N VAL A 82 -0.49 8.71 -6.63
CA VAL A 82 0.76 8.21 -6.03
C VAL A 82 0.46 7.06 -5.07
N LEU A 83 -0.61 7.12 -4.27
CA LEU A 83 -1.06 5.97 -3.46
C LEU A 83 -1.41 4.76 -4.34
N PHE A 84 -2.10 4.96 -5.47
CA PHE A 84 -2.41 3.87 -6.40
C PHE A 84 -1.14 3.17 -6.90
N ILE A 85 -0.08 3.93 -7.21
CA ILE A 85 1.22 3.39 -7.63
C ILE A 85 1.92 2.69 -6.45
N MET A 86 2.11 3.39 -5.33
CA MET A 86 2.82 2.85 -4.16
C MET A 86 2.13 1.63 -3.55
N GLY A 87 0.80 1.61 -3.59
CA GLY A 87 -0.06 0.51 -3.16
C GLY A 87 -0.32 -0.51 -4.27
N GLY A 88 0.48 -0.53 -5.35
CA GLY A 88 0.21 -1.35 -6.52
C GLY A 88 0.07 -2.85 -6.24
N VAL A 89 0.71 -3.40 -5.20
CA VAL A 89 0.46 -4.79 -4.76
C VAL A 89 -0.97 -4.96 -4.24
N PHE A 90 -1.48 -4.05 -3.42
CA PHE A 90 -2.88 -4.07 -2.97
C PHE A 90 -3.85 -3.95 -4.15
N VAL A 91 -3.55 -3.04 -5.08
CA VAL A 91 -4.35 -2.86 -6.30
C VAL A 91 -4.36 -4.13 -7.14
N MET A 92 -3.21 -4.76 -7.38
CA MET A 92 -3.12 -6.01 -8.14
C MET A 92 -3.90 -7.14 -7.47
N GLU A 93 -3.84 -7.27 -6.14
CA GLU A 93 -4.63 -8.24 -5.40
C GLU A 93 -6.12 -8.05 -5.62
N THR A 94 -6.63 -6.83 -5.44
CA THR A 94 -8.05 -6.51 -5.69
C THR A 94 -8.45 -6.72 -7.15
N LEU A 95 -7.65 -6.24 -8.10
CA LEU A 95 -7.91 -6.41 -9.53
C LEU A 95 -7.93 -7.88 -9.93
N SER A 96 -7.07 -8.73 -9.33
CA SER A 96 -7.07 -10.16 -9.62
C SER A 96 -8.41 -10.82 -9.26
N VAL A 97 -9.03 -10.42 -8.14
CA VAL A 97 -10.35 -10.89 -7.72
C VAL A 97 -11.44 -10.37 -8.66
N VAL A 98 -11.40 -9.08 -9.00
CA VAL A 98 -12.38 -8.47 -9.91
C VAL A 98 -12.35 -9.18 -11.28
N ILE A 99 -11.17 -9.37 -11.86
CA ILE A 99 -10.97 -10.07 -13.13
C ILE A 99 -11.45 -11.52 -13.03
N GLN A 100 -11.08 -12.23 -11.96
CA GLN A 100 -11.48 -13.62 -11.76
C GLN A 100 -13.00 -13.77 -11.67
N VAL A 101 -13.67 -12.93 -10.86
CA VAL A 101 -15.12 -12.95 -10.69
C VAL A 101 -15.83 -12.56 -11.98
N ALA A 102 -15.36 -11.51 -12.68
CA ALA A 102 -15.92 -11.09 -13.95
C ALA A 102 -15.81 -12.20 -15.01
N SER A 103 -14.63 -12.81 -15.16
CA SER A 103 -14.41 -13.91 -16.09
C SER A 103 -15.28 -15.12 -15.78
N PHE A 104 -15.40 -15.50 -14.50
CA PHE A 104 -16.22 -16.66 -14.12
C PHE A 104 -17.70 -16.41 -14.35
N LYS A 105 -18.19 -15.19 -14.09
CA LYS A 105 -19.59 -14.80 -14.37
C LYS A 105 -19.91 -14.73 -15.86
N LEU A 106 -18.97 -14.28 -16.70
CA LEU A 106 -19.20 -14.06 -18.13
C LEU A 106 -18.93 -15.31 -18.98
N THR A 107 -17.92 -16.10 -18.63
CA THR A 107 -17.41 -17.20 -19.48
C THR A 107 -17.42 -18.56 -18.79
N GLY A 108 -17.66 -18.61 -17.47
CA GLY A 108 -17.52 -19.82 -16.65
C GLY A 108 -16.08 -20.28 -16.47
N ARG A 109 -15.09 -19.54 -16.99
CA ARG A 109 -13.67 -19.92 -16.95
C ARG A 109 -12.89 -19.06 -15.97
N ARG A 110 -11.93 -19.70 -15.29
CA ARG A 110 -10.99 -19.05 -14.37
C ARG A 110 -9.79 -18.50 -15.14
N VAL A 111 -9.35 -17.27 -14.83
CA VAL A 111 -8.14 -16.66 -15.42
C VAL A 111 -6.91 -17.05 -14.62
N PHE A 112 -6.99 -16.90 -13.30
CA PHE A 112 -5.98 -17.35 -12.35
C PHE A 112 -6.40 -18.68 -11.75
N ARG A 113 -5.41 -19.51 -11.38
CA ARG A 113 -5.63 -20.77 -10.62
C ARG A 113 -6.50 -20.56 -9.37
N MET A 114 -6.24 -19.47 -8.66
CA MET A 114 -7.04 -18.96 -7.54
C MET A 114 -6.84 -17.45 -7.47
N ALA A 115 -7.87 -16.74 -7.01
CA ALA A 115 -7.77 -15.33 -6.64
C ALA A 115 -8.03 -15.24 -5.12
N PRO A 116 -7.35 -14.35 -4.37
CA PRO A 116 -6.43 -13.31 -4.85
C PRO A 116 -5.07 -13.83 -5.39
N ILE A 117 -4.22 -12.96 -5.94
CA ILE A 117 -3.10 -13.37 -6.80
C ILE A 117 -1.96 -14.06 -6.05
N HIS A 118 -1.78 -13.84 -4.75
CA HIS A 118 -0.80 -14.62 -3.98
C HIS A 118 -1.09 -16.12 -3.99
N HIS A 119 -2.36 -16.54 -3.82
CA HIS A 119 -2.74 -17.96 -3.90
C HIS A 119 -2.50 -18.56 -5.29
N HIS A 120 -2.58 -17.74 -6.35
CA HIS A 120 -2.18 -18.20 -7.68
C HIS A 120 -0.71 -18.65 -7.72
N PHE A 121 0.18 -17.95 -7.02
CA PHE A 121 1.61 -18.30 -6.95
C PHE A 121 1.86 -19.49 -6.01
N GLU A 122 1.12 -19.61 -4.91
CA GLU A 122 1.18 -20.78 -4.03
C GLU A 122 0.80 -22.07 -4.79
N LEU A 123 -0.30 -22.03 -5.56
CA LEU A 123 -0.70 -23.13 -6.44
C LEU A 123 0.21 -23.31 -7.67
N LYS A 124 1.18 -22.42 -7.88
CA LYS A 124 2.31 -22.62 -8.80
C LYS A 124 3.50 -23.32 -8.13
N GLY A 125 3.38 -23.68 -6.85
CA GLY A 125 4.43 -24.35 -6.07
C GLY A 125 5.39 -23.38 -5.40
N TRP A 126 5.06 -22.08 -5.28
CA TRP A 126 5.90 -21.16 -4.52
C TRP A 126 5.60 -21.30 -3.03
N PRO A 127 6.61 -21.46 -2.17
CA PRO A 127 6.42 -21.38 -0.72
C PRO A 127 5.88 -20.00 -0.33
N GLU A 128 4.97 -19.98 0.65
CA GLU A 128 4.35 -18.74 1.16
C GLU A 128 5.37 -17.65 1.53
N PRO A 129 6.47 -17.93 2.28
CA PRO A 129 7.48 -16.91 2.57
C PRO A 129 8.13 -16.30 1.32
N ARG A 130 8.25 -17.09 0.24
CA ARG A 130 8.81 -16.63 -1.04
C ARG A 130 7.88 -15.63 -1.72
N VAL A 131 6.57 -15.85 -1.65
CA VAL A 131 5.57 -14.91 -2.18
C VAL A 131 5.61 -13.61 -1.39
N ILE A 132 5.60 -13.69 -0.06
CA ILE A 132 5.63 -12.54 0.87
C ILE A 132 6.84 -11.65 0.59
N VAL A 133 8.05 -12.20 0.59
CA VAL A 133 9.28 -11.42 0.39
C VAL A 133 9.34 -10.80 -1.00
N ARG A 134 8.90 -11.51 -2.05
CA ARG A 134 8.85 -10.93 -3.41
C ARG A 134 7.88 -9.77 -3.50
N PHE A 135 6.72 -9.86 -2.85
CA PHE A 135 5.74 -8.78 -2.84
C PHE A 135 6.24 -7.57 -2.05
N TRP A 136 7.03 -7.78 -0.99
CA TRP A 136 7.71 -6.69 -0.29
C TRP A 136 8.72 -5.99 -1.19
N ILE A 137 9.56 -6.74 -1.93
CA ILE A 137 10.52 -6.16 -2.88
C ILE A 137 9.80 -5.31 -3.93
N ILE A 138 8.73 -5.82 -4.53
CA ILE A 138 7.92 -5.08 -5.51
C ILE A 138 7.33 -3.82 -4.88
N THR A 139 6.79 -3.92 -3.66
CA THR A 139 6.22 -2.78 -2.93
C THR A 139 7.27 -1.71 -2.66
N VAL A 140 8.50 -2.08 -2.25
CA VAL A 140 9.59 -1.13 -2.03
C VAL A 140 9.93 -0.40 -3.34
N ILE A 141 10.03 -1.11 -4.46
CA ILE A 141 10.29 -0.51 -5.77
C ILE A 141 9.17 0.47 -6.14
N LEU A 142 7.90 0.08 -6.00
CA LEU A 142 6.74 0.93 -6.27
C LEU A 142 6.70 2.18 -5.37
N VAL A 143 7.09 2.05 -4.10
CA VAL A 143 7.22 3.16 -3.17
C VAL A 143 8.32 4.13 -3.63
N LEU A 144 9.48 3.63 -4.06
CA LEU A 144 10.55 4.46 -4.60
C LEU A 144 10.14 5.19 -5.87
N ILE A 145 9.41 4.52 -6.77
CA ILE A 145 8.81 5.15 -7.95
C ILE A 145 7.84 6.26 -7.53
N GLY A 146 6.96 6.01 -6.57
CA GLY A 146 6.05 7.00 -6.02
C GLY A 146 6.77 8.22 -5.45
N LEU A 147 7.83 8.01 -4.66
CA LEU A 147 8.64 9.10 -4.10
C LEU A 147 9.40 9.88 -5.18
N ALA A 148 9.87 9.22 -6.24
CA ALA A 148 10.54 9.90 -7.36
C ALA A 148 9.62 10.92 -8.05
N THR A 149 8.30 10.72 -8.01
CA THR A 149 7.33 11.69 -8.58
C THR A 149 7.32 13.05 -7.89
N LEU A 150 7.89 13.19 -6.68
CA LEU A 150 8.05 14.47 -5.99
C LEU A 150 8.89 15.49 -6.78
N LYS A 151 9.84 15.02 -7.59
CA LYS A 151 10.75 15.87 -8.37
C LYS A 151 10.42 15.96 -9.86
N LEU A 152 9.46 15.18 -10.34
CA LEU A 152 9.12 15.09 -11.76
C LEU A 152 8.04 16.11 -12.16
N ARG A 153 8.01 17.28 -11.50
CA ARG A 153 7.02 18.34 -11.70
C ARG A 153 7.69 19.67 -12.02
#